data_AF-A0A1B6Z7H6-F1
#
_entry.id   AF-A0A1B6Z7H6-F1
#
_cell.length_a   1.000
_cell.length_b   1.000
_cell.length_c   1.000
_cell.angle_alpha   90.00
_cell.angle_beta   90.00
_cell.angle_gamma   90.00
#
_symmetry.space_group_name_H-M   'P 1'
#
loop_
_entity.id
_entity.type
_entity.pdbx_description
1 polymer ?
#
loop_
_entity_poly.entity_id
_entity_poly.type
_entity_poly.pdbx_seq_one_letter_code
_entity_poly.pdbx_strand_id
1 'polypeptide(L)' 'MFEILRNNVYRNLLSAQIIALIGTSLAPIALGLLAYDLAGSNDGAVLGTALAIKMVAYIFVAPVVGAYADRLP' A
#
# COMPACT_ATOMS: atom_id res chain seq x y z
N MET A 1 3.70 -29.64 -1.47
CA MET A 1 3.70 -28.19 -1.15
C MET A 1 3.96 -27.31 -2.38
N PHE A 2 4.95 -27.59 -3.24
CA PHE A 2 5.20 -26.82 -4.48
C PHE A 2 4.23 -27.07 -5.64
N GLU A 3 3.28 -27.99 -5.49
CA GLU A 3 2.32 -28.33 -6.55
C GLU A 3 1.38 -27.18 -6.91
N ILE A 4 1.13 -26.27 -5.96
CA ILE A 4 0.33 -25.04 -6.16
C ILE A 4 1.00 -24.10 -7.16
N LEU A 5 2.35 -24.07 -7.24
CA LEU A 5 3.09 -23.26 -8.21
C LEU A 5 3.06 -23.84 -9.63
N ARG A 6 2.55 -25.07 -9.81
CA ARG A 6 2.35 -25.68 -11.14
C ARG A 6 1.16 -25.07 -11.88
N ASN A 7 0.27 -24.37 -11.16
CA ASN A 7 -0.81 -23.59 -11.76
C ASN A 7 -0.27 -22.22 -12.22
N ASN A 8 -0.27 -21.99 -13.54
CA ASN A 8 0.22 -20.75 -14.14
C ASN A 8 -0.54 -19.50 -13.67
N VAL A 9 -1.85 -19.61 -13.42
CA VAL A 9 -2.66 -18.49 -12.91
C VAL A 9 -2.21 -18.11 -11.52
N TYR A 10 -2.08 -19.09 -10.62
CA TYR A 10 -1.60 -18.86 -9.26
C TYR A 10 -0.19 -18.26 -9.26
N ARG A 11 0.72 -18.78 -10.08
CA ARG A 11 2.09 -18.27 -10.17
C ARG A 11 2.14 -16.80 -10.61
N ASN A 12 1.35 -16.43 -11.61
CA ASN A 12 1.30 -15.06 -12.11
C ASN A 12 0.65 -14.10 -11.10
N LEU A 13 -0.42 -14.52 -10.43
CA LEU A 13 -1.05 -13.72 -9.37
C LEU A 13 -0.12 -13.56 -8.16
N LEU A 14 0.60 -14.62 -7.78
CA LEU A 14 1.58 -14.56 -6.70
C LEU A 14 2.74 -13.61 -7.04
N SER A 15 3.28 -13.66 -8.26
CA SER A 15 4.34 -12.74 -8.68
C SER A 15 3.83 -11.29 -8.71
N ALA A 16 2.61 -11.07 -9.21
CA ALA A 16 1.98 -9.75 -9.18
C ALA A 16 1.83 -9.24 -7.73
N GLN A 17 1.40 -10.10 -6.81
CA GLN A 17 1.26 -9.77 -5.39
C GLN A 17 2.59 -9.42 -4.73
N ILE A 18 3.66 -10.16 -5.05
CA ILE A 18 5.01 -9.88 -4.54
C ILE A 18 5.47 -8.50 -5.01
N ILE A 19 5.31 -8.19 -6.30
CA ILE A 19 5.68 -6.88 -6.87
C ILE A 19 4.85 -5.77 -6.22
N ALA A 20 3.53 -5.97 -6.08
CA ALA A 20 2.63 -5.01 -5.44
C ALA A 20 3.00 -4.75 -3.98
N LEU A 21 3.41 -5.80 -3.24
CA LEU A 21 3.81 -5.69 -1.85
C LEU A 21 5.10 -4.87 -1.70
N ILE A 22 6.07 -5.11 -2.58
CA ILE A 22 7.32 -4.34 -2.63
C ILE A 22 7.00 -2.85 -2.88
N GLY A 23 6.18 -2.54 -3.87
CA GLY A 23 5.77 -1.16 -4.16
C GLY A 23 5.04 -0.49 -2.99
N THR A 24 4.11 -1.21 -2.36
CA THR A 24 3.34 -0.70 -1.21
C THR A 24 4.22 -0.41 0.01
N SER A 25 5.32 -1.16 0.16
CA SER A 25 6.26 -0.98 1.26
C SER A 25 7.29 0.12 0.98
N LEU A 26 7.74 0.25 -0.28
CA LEU A 26 8.74 1.25 -0.68
C LEU A 26 8.15 2.65 -0.83
N ALA A 27 6.90 2.80 -1.29
CA ALA A 27 6.30 4.11 -1.51
C ALA A 27 6.27 4.99 -0.23
N PRO A 28 5.87 4.50 0.95
CA PRO A 28 5.94 5.27 2.20
C PRO A 28 7.36 5.70 2.57
N ILE A 29 8.37 4.88 2.28
CA ILE A 29 9.78 5.21 2.55
C ILE A 29 10.22 6.36 1.64
N ALA A 30 9.92 6.28 0.34
CA ALA A 30 10.23 7.35 -0.61
C ALA A 30 9.53 8.66 -0.24
N LEU A 31 8.27 8.60 0.20
CA LEU A 31 7.54 9.77 0.69
C LEU A 31 8.15 10.35 1.97
N GLY A 32 8.66 9.50 2.87
CA GLY A 32 9.42 9.93 4.05
C GLY A 32 10.70 10.67 3.70
N LEU A 33 11.50 10.11 2.79
CA LEU A 33 12.70 10.78 2.27
C LEU A 33 12.38 12.09 1.54
N LEU A 34 11.27 12.14 0.79
CA LEU A 34 10.82 13.36 0.13
C LEU A 34 10.38 14.43 1.14
N ALA A 35 9.67 14.04 2.21
CA ALA A 35 9.33 14.96 3.29
C ALA A 35 10.59 15.52 3.96
N TYR A 36 11.61 14.67 4.17
CA TYR A 36 12.89 15.05 4.75
C TYR A 36 13.59 16.11 3.90
N ASP A 37 13.64 15.89 2.60
CA ASP A 37 14.24 16.83 1.65
C ASP A 37 13.45 18.16 1.57
N LEU A 38 12.12 18.12 1.68
CA LEU A 38 11.27 19.32 1.61
C LEU A 38 11.24 20.16 2.90
N ALA A 39 11.27 19.53 4.07
CA ALA A 39 10.89 20.18 5.33
C ALA A 39 12.02 20.35 6.34
N GLY A 40 13.21 19.77 6.11
CA GLY A 40 14.38 19.95 6.97
C GLY A 40 14.07 19.68 8.46
N SER A 41 14.10 20.72 9.29
CA SER A 41 13.81 20.61 10.74
C SER A 41 12.35 20.30 11.09
N ASN A 42 11.40 20.52 10.16
CA ASN A 42 9.97 20.24 10.34
C ASN A 42 9.52 18.91 9.72
N ASP A 43 10.47 18.08 9.28
CA ASP A 43 10.18 16.84 8.56
C ASP A 43 9.22 15.89 9.29
N GLY A 44 9.41 15.71 10.60
CA GLY A 44 8.52 14.87 11.40
C GLY A 44 7.06 15.35 11.40
N ALA A 45 6.82 16.66 11.33
CA ALA A 45 5.47 17.22 11.29
C ALA A 45 4.80 17.03 9.91
N VAL A 46 5.56 17.21 8.82
CA VAL A 46 5.05 17.01 7.45
C VAL A 46 4.79 15.53 7.17
N LEU A 47 5.72 14.66 7.53
CA LEU A 47 5.54 13.21 7.39
C LEU A 47 4.40 12.69 8.28
N GLY A 48 4.33 13.17 9.53
CA GLY A 48 3.29 12.78 10.49
C GLY A 48 1.89 13.19 10.02
N THR A 49 1.74 14.42 9.50
CA THR A 49 0.46 14.89 8.94
C THR A 49 0.09 14.13 7.67
N ALA A 50 1.04 13.85 6.77
CA ALA A 50 0.80 13.03 5.58
C ALA A 50 0.33 11.61 5.93
N LEU A 51 0.97 10.95 6.90
CA LEU A 51 0.56 9.62 7.38
C LEU A 51 -0.78 9.64 8.11
N ALA A 52 -1.08 10.70 8.88
CA ALA A 52 -2.38 10.87 9.51
C ALA A 52 -3.48 10.99 8.46
N ILE A 53 -3.27 11.81 7.42
CA ILE A 53 -4.19 11.91 6.27
C ILE A 53 -4.39 10.55 5.61
N LYS A 54 -3.31 9.79 5.38
CA LYS A 54 -3.39 8.43 4.81
C LYS A 54 -4.29 7.52 5.65
N MET A 55 -4.10 7.52 6.97
CA MET A 55 -4.89 6.66 7.86
C MET A 55 -6.36 7.05 7.87
N VAL A 56 -6.67 8.35 7.89
CA VAL A 56 -8.05 8.83 7.79
C VAL A 56 -8.67 8.39 6.45
N ALA A 57 -7.96 8.59 5.34
CA ALA A 57 -8.42 8.15 4.03
C ALA A 57 -8.69 6.63 4.01
N TYR A 58 -7.81 5.82 4.58
CA TYR A 58 -7.99 4.36 4.65
C TYR A 58 -9.23 3.96 5.47
N ILE A 59 -9.49 4.62 6.60
CA ILE A 59 -10.66 4.35 7.43
C ILE A 59 -11.97 4.61 6.67
N PHE A 60 -12.02 5.64 5.81
CA PHE A 60 -13.22 5.93 5.04
C PHE A 60 -13.34 5.10 3.76
N VAL A 61 -12.22 4.86 3.05
CA VAL A 61 -12.24 4.17 1.76
C VAL A 61 -12.41 2.66 1.94
N ALA A 62 -11.78 2.04 2.93
CA ALA A 62 -11.84 0.60 3.15
C ALA A 62 -13.28 0.04 3.29
N PRO A 63 -14.17 0.61 4.12
CA PRO A 63 -15.54 0.09 4.25
C PRO A 63 -16.36 0.30 2.97
N VAL A 64 -16.14 1.40 2.24
CA VAL A 64 -16.81 1.64 0.96
C VAL A 64 -16.40 0.57 -0.04
N VAL A 65 -15.09 0.39 -0.25
CA VAL A 65 -14.58 -0.61 -1.20
C VAL A 65 -14.94 -2.02 -0.76
N GLY A 66 -14.87 -2.35 0.53
CA GLY A 66 -15.26 -3.66 1.06
C GLY A 66 -16.74 -3.97 0.82
N ALA A 67 -17.62 -2.99 1.04
CA ALA A 67 -19.05 -3.15 0.77
C ALA A 67 -19.36 -3.35 -0.73
N TYR A 68 -18.53 -2.82 -1.63
CA TYR A 68 -18.63 -3.09 -3.07
C TYR A 68 -17.98 -4.42 -3.47
N ALA A 69 -16.89 -4.82 -2.82
CA ALA A 69 -16.20 -6.08 -3.10
C ALA A 69 -17.08 -7.29 -2.85
N ASP A 70 -17.89 -7.28 -1.79
CA ASP A 70 -18.86 -8.37 -1.51
C ASP A 70 -20.02 -8.44 -2.51
N ARG A 71 -20.23 -7.38 -3.30
CA ARG A 71 -21.33 -7.29 -4.29
C ARG A 71 -20.90 -7.60 -5.73
N LEU A 72 -19.61 -7.75 -5.98
CA LEU A 72 -19.07 -8.07 -7.30
C LEU A 72 -18.69 -9.56 -7.32
N PRO A 73 -19.28 -10.38 -8.22
CA PRO A 73 -18.95 -11.81 -8.33
C PRO A 73 -17.57 -12.06 -8.91
#